data_AF-A0A1I4HT18-F1
#
_entry.id   AF-A0A1I4HT18-F1
#
_cell.length_a   1.000
_cell.length_b   1.000
_cell.length_c   1.000
_cell.angle_alpha   90.00
_cell.angle_beta   90.00
_cell.angle_gamma   90.00
#
_symmetry.space_group_name_H-M   'P 1'
#
loop_
_entity.id
_entity.type
_entity.pdbx_description
1 polymer ?
#
loop_
_entity_poly.entity_id
_entity_poly.type
_entity_poly.pdbx_seq_one_letter_code
_entity_poly.pdbx_strand_id
1 'polypeptide(L)'
;MTALARSTPATLLVVIVLVAAFVAVGVSQFKLTIGGAIALYFVVWWTLLFAVLPLRNQPETRPSHVVPGQDPGAPASPRLREKAIWTTLVAGAAFLVALAVFPLTGL
;
A
#
# COMPACT_ATOMS: atom_id res chain seq x y z
N MET A 1 -4.36 -12.44 -10.29
CA MET A 1 -4.06 -11.00 -10.14
C MET A 1 -3.89 -10.24 -11.47
N THR A 2 -4.01 -10.89 -12.64
CA THR A 2 -3.69 -10.31 -13.97
C THR A 2 -4.79 -9.44 -14.59
N ALA A 3 -6.06 -9.61 -14.18
CA ALA A 3 -7.18 -8.80 -14.70
C ALA A 3 -7.28 -7.42 -14.02
N LEU A 4 -7.20 -7.39 -12.68
CA LEU A 4 -7.18 -6.15 -11.88
C LEU A 4 -5.96 -5.27 -12.21
N ALA A 5 -4.88 -5.86 -12.75
CA ALA A 5 -3.62 -5.21 -13.08
C ALA A 5 -3.69 -4.30 -14.33
N ARG A 6 -4.80 -4.31 -15.08
CA ARG A 6 -4.90 -3.67 -16.40
C ARG A 6 -5.68 -2.35 -16.41
N SER A 7 -6.64 -2.16 -15.50
CA SER A 7 -7.51 -0.96 -15.44
C SER A 7 -7.27 -0.12 -14.18
N THR A 8 -6.59 1.02 -14.30
CA THR A 8 -6.33 1.95 -13.17
C THR A 8 -7.53 2.18 -12.24
N PRO A 9 -8.77 2.43 -12.74
CA PRO A 9 -9.92 2.62 -11.87
C PRO A 9 -10.25 1.39 -11.01
N ALA A 10 -10.09 0.17 -11.53
CA ALA A 10 -10.37 -1.04 -10.75
C ALA A 10 -9.37 -1.24 -9.61
N THR A 11 -8.10 -0.90 -9.83
CA THR A 11 -7.10 -0.94 -8.73
C THR A 11 -7.41 0.10 -7.66
N LEU A 12 -7.79 1.32 -8.04
CA LEU A 12 -8.18 2.34 -7.07
C LEU A 12 -9.39 1.89 -6.25
N LEU A 13 -10.42 1.35 -6.92
CA LEU A 13 -11.61 0.82 -6.24
C LEU A 13 -11.23 -0.27 -5.23
N VAL A 14 -10.39 -1.22 -5.63
CA VAL A 14 -9.96 -2.32 -4.75
C VAL A 14 -9.19 -1.80 -3.55
N VAL A 15 -8.27 -0.85 -3.76
CA VAL A 15 -7.53 -0.22 -2.66
C VAL A 15 -8.50 0.50 -1.73
N ILE A 16 -9.44 1.30 -2.26
CA ILE A 16 -10.43 2.03 -1.45
C ILE A 16 -11.27 1.05 -0.63
N VAL A 17 -11.77 -0.03 -1.23
CA VAL A 17 -12.57 -1.05 -0.54
C VAL A 17 -11.76 -1.74 0.57
N LEU A 18 -10.51 -2.11 0.30
CA LEU A 18 -9.64 -2.73 1.31
C LEU A 18 -9.33 -1.76 2.46
N VAL A 19 -9.00 -0.50 2.15
CA VAL A 19 -8.76 0.54 3.15
C VAL A 19 -10.01 0.74 4.02
N ALA A 20 -11.18 0.89 3.39
CA ALA A 20 -12.45 1.04 4.10
C ALA A 20 -12.73 -0.17 5.00
N ALA A 21 -12.45 -1.39 4.54
CA ALA A 21 -12.61 -2.60 5.33
C ALA A 21 -11.69 -2.60 6.57
N PHE A 22 -10.39 -2.31 6.42
CA PHE A 22 -9.46 -2.26 7.56
C PHE A 22 -9.82 -1.16 8.57
N VAL A 23 -10.20 0.03 8.08
CA VAL A 23 -10.66 1.13 8.94
C VAL A 23 -11.96 0.74 9.67
N ALA A 24 -12.92 0.14 8.98
CA ALA A 24 -14.17 -0.33 9.60
C ALA A 24 -13.92 -1.41 10.66
N VAL A 25 -12.95 -2.30 10.46
CA VAL A 25 -12.53 -3.28 11.48
C VAL A 25 -11.94 -2.55 12.69
N GLY A 26 -11.06 -1.57 12.49
CA GLY A 26 -10.48 -0.77 13.58
C GLY A 26 -11.54 -0.04 14.41
N VAL A 27 -12.53 0.57 13.74
CA VAL A 27 -13.63 1.28 14.40
C VAL A 27 -14.55 0.31 15.15
N SER A 28 -14.99 -0.78 14.51
CA SER A 28 -15.98 -1.69 15.08
C SER A 28 -15.44 -2.62 16.17
N GLN A 29 -14.21 -3.13 16.00
CA GLN A 29 -13.64 -4.12 16.92
C GLN A 29 -12.82 -3.49 18.04
N PHE A 30 -12.14 -2.36 17.77
CA PHE A 30 -11.20 -1.72 18.69
C PHE A 30 -11.67 -0.36 19.22
N LYS A 31 -12.91 0.05 18.92
CA LYS A 31 -13.55 1.30 19.40
C LYS A 31 -12.70 2.55 19.11
N LEU A 32 -12.03 2.57 17.96
CA LEU A 32 -11.36 3.78 17.47
C LEU A 32 -12.40 4.81 17.00
N THR A 33 -12.06 6.09 17.09
CA THR A 33 -12.80 7.11 16.35
C THR A 33 -12.55 6.95 14.85
N ILE A 34 -13.48 7.42 14.02
CA ILE A 34 -13.32 7.37 12.56
C ILE A 34 -12.06 8.16 12.14
N GLY A 35 -11.83 9.32 12.75
CA GLY A 35 -10.67 10.16 12.48
C GLY A 35 -9.35 9.49 12.88
N GLY A 36 -9.28 8.93 14.08
CA GLY A 36 -8.11 8.23 14.58
C GLY A 36 -7.77 6.99 13.77
N ALA A 37 -8.77 6.18 13.41
CA ALA A 37 -8.58 5.01 12.57
C ALA A 37 -8.03 5.37 11.18
N ILE A 38 -8.57 6.40 10.53
CA ILE A 38 -8.09 6.87 9.23
C ILE A 38 -6.67 7.44 9.34
N ALA A 39 -6.40 8.29 10.33
CA ALA A 39 -5.10 8.92 10.52
C ALA A 39 -4.00 7.90 10.79
N LEU A 40 -4.24 6.98 11.75
CA LEU A 40 -3.30 5.93 12.09
C LEU A 40 -3.04 5.00 10.89
N TYR A 41 -4.11 4.54 10.23
CA TYR A 41 -3.97 3.69 9.05
C TYR A 41 -3.21 4.41 7.92
N PHE A 42 -3.47 5.69 7.70
CA PHE A 42 -2.77 6.49 6.69
C PHE A 42 -1.27 6.60 6.98
N VAL A 43 -0.87 6.88 8.23
CA VAL A 43 0.55 6.97 8.61
C VAL A 43 1.25 5.63 8.43
N VAL A 44 0.63 4.54 8.89
CA VAL A 44 1.15 3.17 8.73
C VAL A 44 1.29 2.81 7.25
N TRP A 45 0.25 3.08 6.46
CA TRP A 45 0.22 2.81 5.03
C TRP A 45 1.29 3.62 4.27
N TRP A 46 1.42 4.91 4.55
CA TRP A 46 2.41 5.78 3.93
C TRP A 46 3.84 5.33 4.22
N THR A 47 4.10 4.93 5.47
CA THR A 47 5.41 4.44 5.89
C THR A 47 5.77 3.12 5.18
N LEU A 48 4.81 2.18 5.11
CA LEU A 48 5.03 0.88 4.48
C LEU A 48 5.07 0.95 2.96
N LEU A 49 4.50 1.99 2.34
CA LEU A 49 4.64 2.21 0.91
C LEU A 49 6.11 2.23 0.51
N PHE A 50 6.94 3.00 1.21
CA PHE A 50 8.37 3.09 0.93
C PHE A 50 9.11 1.78 1.20
N ALA A 51 8.66 0.98 2.17
CA ALA A 51 9.21 -0.35 2.43
C ALA A 51 8.87 -1.36 1.31
N VAL A 52 7.69 -1.25 0.70
CA VAL A 52 7.21 -2.16 -0.37
C VAL A 52 7.72 -1.74 -1.76
N LEU A 53 7.97 -0.45 -1.99
CA LEU A 53 8.44 0.07 -3.28
C LEU A 53 9.68 -0.61 -3.89
N PRO A 54 10.76 -0.95 -3.14
CA PRO A 54 11.95 -1.57 -3.72
C PRO A 54 11.75 -3.03 -4.10
N LEU A 55 10.67 -3.68 -3.64
CA LEU A 55 10.45 -5.10 -3.86
C LEU A 55 10.17 -5.39 -5.34
N ARG A 56 10.81 -6.46 -5.84
CA ARG A 56 10.63 -7.01 -7.20
C ARG A 56 10.92 -6.01 -8.34
N ASN A 57 11.78 -5.03 -8.08
CA ASN A 57 12.34 -4.18 -9.12
C ASN A 57 13.44 -4.91 -9.89
N GLN A 58 13.46 -4.72 -11.21
CA GLN A 58 14.55 -5.13 -12.07
C GLN A 58 14.98 -3.92 -12.88
N PRO A 59 16.29 -3.59 -12.92
CA PRO A 59 16.79 -2.48 -13.72
C PRO A 59 16.63 -2.75 -15.21
N GLU A 60 16.53 -1.70 -16.00
CA GLU A 60 16.55 -1.81 -17.47
C GLU A 60 17.94 -2.23 -17.94
N THR A 61 18.03 -3.34 -18.68
CA THR A 61 19.31 -3.91 -19.15
C THR A 61 19.48 -3.77 -20.65
N ARG A 62 18.43 -3.37 -21.39
CA ARG A 62 18.50 -3.18 -22.84
C ARG A 62 19.03 -1.78 -23.15
N PRO A 63 20.20 -1.64 -23.80
CA PRO A 63 20.77 -0.33 -24.11
C PRO A 63 19.84 0.56 -24.94
N SER A 64 18.98 -0.04 -25.78
CA SER A 64 18.02 0.69 -26.61
C SER A 64 16.85 1.33 -25.85
N HIS A 65 16.61 0.93 -24.60
CA HIS A 65 15.51 1.44 -23.77
C HIS A 65 16.00 2.45 -22.72
N VAL A 66 17.32 2.62 -22.57
CA VAL A 66 17.92 3.57 -21.62
C VAL A 66 17.96 4.97 -22.25
N VAL A 67 17.34 5.94 -21.57
CA VAL A 67 17.28 7.34 -22.03
C VAL A 67 18.45 8.14 -21.45
N PRO A 68 19.06 9.10 -22.16
CA PRO A 68 20.12 9.94 -21.60
C PRO A 68 19.70 10.61 -20.28
N GLY A 69 20.52 10.45 -19.24
CA GLY A 69 20.23 10.96 -17.88
C GLY A 69 19.37 10.04 -17.01
N GLN A 70 18.97 8.86 -17.49
CA GLN A 70 18.30 7.85 -16.69
C GLN A 70 19.24 7.25 -15.64
N ASP A 71 18.77 7.14 -14.40
CA ASP A 71 19.47 6.43 -13.33
C ASP A 71 19.63 4.93 -13.72
N PRO A 72 20.85 4.37 -13.74
CA PRO A 72 21.07 2.94 -13.99
C PRO A 72 20.27 2.00 -13.09
N GLY A 73 19.88 2.46 -11.89
CA GLY A 73 19.05 1.71 -10.95
C GLY A 73 17.54 1.81 -11.20
N ALA A 74 17.09 2.63 -12.15
CA ALA A 74 15.68 2.85 -12.40
C ALA A 74 14.98 1.54 -12.84
N PRO A 75 13.85 1.16 -12.20
CA PRO A 75 13.14 -0.05 -12.56
C PRO A 75 12.58 0.01 -13.99
N ALA A 76 12.83 -1.03 -14.80
CA ALA A 76 12.28 -1.15 -16.15
C ALA A 76 10.74 -1.16 -16.17
N SER A 77 10.14 -1.77 -15.13
CA SER A 77 8.69 -1.75 -14.91
C SER A 77 8.38 -1.44 -13.44
N PRO A 78 7.92 -0.21 -13.12
CA PRO A 78 7.66 0.18 -11.73
C PRO A 78 6.54 -0.60 -11.04
N ARG A 79 5.62 -1.23 -11.81
CA ARG A 79 4.50 -2.06 -11.33
C ARG A 79 3.68 -1.42 -10.19
N LEU A 80 3.52 -0.09 -10.22
CA LEU A 80 2.95 0.70 -9.11
C LEU A 80 1.59 0.21 -8.63
N ARG A 81 0.76 -0.29 -9.55
CA ARG A 81 -0.59 -0.76 -9.23
C ARG A 81 -0.58 -2.04 -8.39
N GLU A 82 0.33 -2.97 -8.67
CA GLU A 82 0.50 -4.16 -7.84
C GLU A 82 1.03 -3.79 -6.46
N LYS A 83 1.99 -2.86 -6.43
CA LYS A 83 2.58 -2.35 -5.19
C LYS A 83 1.54 -1.67 -4.31
N ALA A 84 0.63 -0.88 -4.87
CA ALA A 84 -0.46 -0.24 -4.11
C ALA A 84 -1.38 -1.28 -3.41
N ILE A 85 -1.67 -2.40 -4.07
CA ILE A 85 -2.45 -3.49 -3.47
C ILE A 85 -1.65 -4.15 -2.35
N TRP A 86 -0.37 -4.50 -2.61
CA TRP A 86 0.51 -5.09 -1.62
C TRP A 86 0.70 -4.19 -0.39
N THR A 87 0.97 -2.90 -0.59
CA THR A 87 1.09 -1.92 0.50
C THR A 87 -0.18 -1.87 1.34
N THR A 88 -1.36 -1.87 0.71
CA THR A 88 -2.64 -1.87 1.42
C THR A 88 -2.82 -3.13 2.27
N LEU A 89 -2.44 -4.30 1.77
CA LEU A 89 -2.54 -5.56 2.53
C LEU A 89 -1.53 -5.62 3.67
N VAL A 90 -0.27 -5.26 3.41
CA VAL A 90 0.80 -5.27 4.42
C VAL A 90 0.53 -4.23 5.51
N ALA A 91 0.05 -3.05 5.13
CA ALA A 91 -0.36 -2.01 6.06
C ALA A 91 -1.60 -2.42 6.88
N GLY A 92 -2.60 -3.05 6.26
CA GLY A 92 -3.74 -3.62 6.96
C GLY A 92 -3.34 -4.65 8.00
N ALA A 93 -2.44 -5.57 7.65
CA ALA A 93 -1.90 -6.54 8.61
C ALA A 93 -1.16 -5.83 9.77
N ALA A 94 -0.25 -4.90 9.47
CA ALA A 94 0.50 -4.16 10.48
C ALA A 94 -0.42 -3.33 11.40
N PHE A 95 -1.43 -2.68 10.83
CA PHE A 95 -2.44 -1.92 11.56
C PHE A 95 -3.23 -2.81 12.53
N LEU A 96 -3.74 -3.95 12.07
CA LEU A 96 -4.49 -4.88 12.93
C LEU A 96 -3.62 -5.48 14.03
N VAL A 97 -2.36 -5.82 13.72
CA VAL A 97 -1.40 -6.28 14.73
C VAL A 97 -1.14 -5.19 15.76
N ALA A 98 -0.94 -3.94 15.34
CA ALA A 98 -0.76 -2.82 16.26
C ALA A 98 -1.98 -2.63 17.18
N LEU A 99 -3.20 -2.71 16.66
CA LEU A 99 -4.42 -2.62 17.48
C LEU A 99 -4.61 -3.80 18.44
N ALA A 100 -4.17 -5.00 18.05
CA ALA A 100 -4.24 -6.18 18.90
C ALA A 100 -3.21 -6.12 20.05
N VAL A 101 -2.04 -5.54 19.80
CA VAL A 101 -0.94 -5.44 20.78
C VAL A 101 -1.09 -4.21 21.68
N PHE A 102 -1.54 -3.09 21.13
CA PHE A 102 -1.63 -1.82 21.84
C PHE A 102 -3.10 -1.42 22.05
N PRO A 103 -3.55 -1.19 23.30
CA PRO A 103 -4.91 -0.74 23.58
C PRO A 103 -5.06 0.74 23.21
N LEU A 104 -5.40 0.99 21.93
CA LEU A 104 -5.56 2.33 21.37
C LEU A 104 -7.02 2.82 21.36
N THR A 105 -7.86 2.31 22.28
CA THR A 105 -9.28 2.64 22.33
C THR A 105 -9.51 4.16 22.47
N GLY A 106 -10.38 4.72 21.63
CA GLY A 106 -10.74 6.15 21.68
C GLY A 106 -9.76 7.10 20.98
N LEU A 107 -8.73 6.60 20.30
CA LEU A 107 -7.87 7.37 19.39
C LEU A 107 -8.68 7.97 18.23
#